data_AF-A0A8H7G6R2-F1
#
_entry.id   AF-A0A8H7G6R2-F1
#
_cell.length_a   1.000
_cell.length_b   1.000
_cell.length_c   1.000
_cell.angle_alpha   90.00
_cell.angle_beta   90.00
_cell.angle_gamma   90.00
#
_symmetry.space_group_name_H-M   'P 1'
#
loop_
_entity.id
_entity.type
_entity.pdbx_description
1 polymer ?
#
loop_
_entity_poly.entity_id
_entity_poly.type
_entity_poly.pdbx_seq_one_letter_code
_entity_poly.pdbx_strand_id
1 'polypeptide(L)'
;MMRQWIRRGFPSCITDPAPPVALGGPTKIDSIQNMILLRRDLHDAWTDYKFAVNPDRGYAVIPFVPGYDDIAGKILKLDHITESNLRPLDDLFRDHLLQGVLKNMKGTGEPTWDYEDALGDDMMDLSRSDIWGGKRGQEHLEFELAHRLQSLQAMQELEL
;
A
#
# COMPACT_ATOMS: atom_id res chain seq x y z
N MET A 1 -2.54 -4.73 7.42
CA MET A 1 -1.26 -4.00 7.39
C MET A 1 -0.16 -4.66 8.24
N MET A 2 -0.26 -4.71 9.58
CA MET A 2 0.82 -5.19 10.48
C MET A 2 1.30 -6.64 10.25
N ARG A 3 0.39 -7.58 9.98
CA ARG A 3 0.77 -8.98 9.68
C ARG A 3 1.66 -9.09 8.43
N GLN A 4 1.37 -8.30 7.40
CA GLN A 4 2.15 -8.29 6.17
C GLN A 4 3.52 -7.65 6.36
N TRP A 5 3.59 -6.57 7.16
CA TRP A 5 4.83 -5.92 7.57
C TRP A 5 5.82 -6.92 8.21
N ILE A 6 5.34 -7.69 9.19
CA ILE A 6 6.15 -8.70 9.87
C ILE A 6 6.53 -9.84 8.92
N ARG A 7 5.57 -10.35 8.13
CA ARG A 7 5.81 -11.45 7.18
C ARG A 7 6.88 -11.12 6.14
N ARG A 8 6.97 -9.85 5.72
CA ARG A 8 7.97 -9.36 4.77
C ARG A 8 9.35 -9.11 5.40
N GLY A 9 9.47 -9.20 6.72
CA GLY A 9 10.75 -9.05 7.42
C GLY A 9 11.25 -7.61 7.56
N PHE A 10 10.40 -6.60 7.33
CA PHE A 10 10.82 -5.20 7.47
C PHE A 10 11.39 -4.82 8.86
N PRO A 11 10.87 -5.34 10.01
CA PRO A 11 11.46 -5.04 11.31
C PRO A 11 12.95 -5.39 11.43
N SER A 12 13.43 -6.43 10.72
CA SER A 12 14.84 -6.81 10.75
C SER A 12 15.72 -5.97 9.83
N CYS A 13 15.14 -5.30 8.83
CA CYS A 13 15.87 -4.39 7.94
C CYS A 13 16.11 -3.01 8.56
N ILE A 14 15.29 -2.61 9.54
CA ILE A 14 15.39 -1.30 10.18
C ILE A 14 16.57 -1.24 11.15
N THR A 15 17.43 -0.25 10.89
CA THR A 15 18.67 0.07 11.60
C THR A 15 18.61 1.39 12.39
N ASP A 16 17.45 2.05 12.38
CA ASP A 16 17.17 3.25 13.16
C ASP A 16 17.59 3.07 14.64
N PRO A 17 18.46 3.95 15.16
CA PRO A 17 19.05 3.80 16.49
C PRO A 17 18.13 4.24 17.62
N ALA A 18 16.93 4.77 17.33
CA ALA A 18 16.01 5.23 18.38
C ALA A 18 15.57 4.06 19.29
N PRO A 19 15.21 4.34 20.55
CA PRO A 19 14.79 3.29 21.48
C PRO A 19 13.51 2.60 20.98
N PRO A 20 13.29 1.29 21.25
CA PRO A 20 12.16 0.54 20.71
C PRO A 20 10.79 1.18 20.94
N VAL A 21 10.58 1.86 22.07
CA VAL A 21 9.34 2.58 22.36
C VAL A 21 9.03 3.68 21.34
N ALA A 22 10.06 4.38 20.82
CA ALA A 22 9.92 5.41 19.81
C ALA A 22 9.76 4.84 18.39
N LEU A 23 10.07 3.56 18.19
CA LEU A 23 9.95 2.88 16.90
C LEU A 23 8.61 2.15 16.73
N GLY A 24 7.68 2.22 17.69
CA GLY A 24 6.46 1.39 17.67
C GLY A 24 6.68 -0.02 18.21
N GLY A 25 7.71 -0.22 19.03
CA GLY A 25 8.02 -1.47 19.72
C GLY A 25 8.82 -2.46 18.85
N PRO A 26 8.63 -3.78 19.03
CA PRO A 26 9.37 -4.80 18.30
C PRO A 26 9.16 -4.78 16.78
N THR A 27 8.06 -4.17 16.31
CA THR A 27 7.73 -4.08 14.89
C THR A 27 8.53 -3.00 14.17
N LYS A 28 9.05 -2.02 14.91
CA LYS A 28 9.75 -0.83 14.40
C LYS A 28 8.97 -0.02 13.35
N ILE A 29 7.64 -0.15 13.32
CA ILE A 29 6.79 0.43 12.26
C ILE A 29 6.85 1.96 12.21
N ASP A 30 7.11 2.61 13.34
CA ASP A 30 7.17 4.08 13.46
C ASP A 30 8.60 4.62 13.24
N SER A 31 9.53 3.79 12.75
CA SER A 31 10.88 4.22 12.43
C SER A 31 10.90 5.33 11.38
N ILE A 32 11.85 6.26 11.51
CA ILE A 32 12.10 7.30 10.49
C ILE A 32 12.43 6.69 9.12
N GLN A 33 12.98 5.46 9.09
CA GLN A 33 13.28 4.78 7.84
C GLN A 33 12.02 4.31 7.08
N ASN A 34 10.84 4.29 7.73
CA ASN A 34 9.55 4.01 7.12
C ASN A 34 8.77 5.30 6.76
N MET A 35 9.40 6.48 6.88
CA MET A 35 8.72 7.75 6.71
C MET A 35 9.36 8.60 5.62
N ILE A 36 8.51 9.33 4.89
CA ILE A 36 8.92 10.43 4.03
C ILE A 36 7.99 11.61 4.27
N LEU A 37 8.54 12.82 4.29
CA LEU A 37 7.75 14.04 4.42
C LEU A 37 7.40 14.57 3.04
N LEU A 38 6.11 14.79 2.79
CA LEU A 38 5.59 15.25 1.51
C LEU A 38 4.75 16.52 1.68
N ARG A 39 4.69 17.33 0.63
CA ARG A 39 3.67 18.38 0.49
C ARG A 39 2.29 17.72 0.51
N ARG A 40 1.27 18.35 1.10
CA ARG A 40 -0.04 17.75 1.35
C ARG A 40 -0.69 17.10 0.12
N ASP A 41 -0.66 17.77 -1.02
CA ASP A 41 -1.18 17.25 -2.29
C ASP A 41 -0.43 15.99 -2.79
N LEU A 42 0.88 15.95 -2.57
CA LEU A 42 1.71 14.78 -2.88
C LEU A 42 1.52 13.66 -1.86
N HIS A 43 1.22 13.98 -0.60
CA HIS A 43 0.89 12.99 0.42
C HIS A 43 -0.37 12.22 0.04
N ASP A 44 -1.45 12.93 -0.34
CA ASP A 44 -2.71 12.26 -0.72
C ASP A 44 -2.50 11.36 -1.95
N ALA A 45 -1.70 11.84 -2.91
CA ALA A 45 -1.33 11.06 -4.09
C ALA A 45 -0.39 9.87 -3.78
N TRP A 46 0.49 9.99 -2.79
CA TRP A 46 1.36 8.91 -2.32
C TRP A 46 0.55 7.79 -1.67
N THR A 47 -0.32 8.14 -0.72
CA THR A 47 -1.17 7.19 0.00
C THR A 47 -2.13 6.46 -0.94
N ASP A 48 -2.63 7.15 -1.97
CA ASP A 48 -3.48 6.55 -2.99
C ASP A 48 -2.70 5.79 -4.09
N TYR A 49 -1.38 5.65 -3.96
CA TYR A 49 -0.48 5.02 -4.92
C TYR A 49 -0.61 5.57 -6.36
N LYS A 50 -0.78 6.88 -6.51
CA LYS A 50 -0.80 7.56 -7.82
C LYS A 50 0.60 7.72 -8.41
N PHE A 51 1.62 7.67 -7.57
CA PHE A 51 3.02 7.63 -7.96
C PHE A 51 3.85 6.86 -6.92
N ALA A 52 5.08 6.51 -7.30
CA ALA A 52 6.07 5.90 -6.42
C ALA A 52 7.48 6.42 -6.72
N VAL A 53 8.46 6.00 -5.92
CA VAL A 53 9.89 6.28 -6.14
C VAL A 53 10.60 4.95 -6.37
N ASN A 54 11.42 4.88 -7.42
CA ASN A 54 12.22 3.70 -7.73
C ASN A 54 13.69 3.91 -7.28
N PRO A 55 14.12 3.31 -6.16
CA PRO A 55 15.48 3.47 -5.66
C PRO A 55 16.52 2.86 -6.61
N ASP A 56 16.16 1.78 -7.32
CA ASP A 56 17.04 1.08 -8.27
C ASP A 56 17.27 1.86 -9.57
N ARG A 57 16.47 2.92 -9.80
CA ARG A 57 16.65 3.88 -10.89
C ARG A 57 17.12 5.24 -10.39
N GLY A 58 17.95 5.24 -9.35
CA GLY A 58 18.51 6.46 -8.76
C GLY A 58 17.45 7.33 -8.10
N TYR A 59 16.45 6.72 -7.45
CA TYR A 59 15.32 7.40 -6.80
C TYR A 59 14.43 8.22 -7.75
N ALA A 60 14.24 7.73 -8.98
CA ALA A 60 13.35 8.37 -9.95
C ALA A 60 11.87 8.24 -9.50
N VAL A 61 11.13 9.34 -9.60
CA VAL A 61 9.68 9.39 -9.36
C VAL A 61 8.94 8.83 -10.58
N ILE A 62 8.05 7.88 -10.34
CA ILE A 62 7.26 7.17 -11.36
C ILE A 62 5.77 7.40 -11.08
N PRO A 63 5.11 8.29 -11.83
CA PRO A 63 3.65 8.39 -11.81
C PRO A 63 2.99 7.20 -12.51
N PHE A 64 1.84 6.77 -12.00
CA PHE A 64 1.01 5.73 -12.59
C PHE A 64 -0.25 6.28 -13.26
N VAL A 65 -0.65 7.51 -12.93
CA VAL A 65 -1.83 8.18 -13.47
C VAL A 65 -1.47 9.56 -14.06
N PRO A 66 -2.30 10.12 -14.96
CA PRO A 66 -2.08 11.47 -15.50
C PRO A 66 -2.12 12.57 -14.44
N GLY A 67 -1.53 13.74 -14.74
CA GLY A 67 -1.59 14.94 -13.89
C GLY A 67 -0.40 15.15 -12.96
N TYR A 68 0.65 14.35 -13.09
CA TYR A 68 1.88 14.41 -12.29
C TYR A 68 3.13 14.64 -13.16
N ASP A 69 2.97 15.29 -14.32
CA ASP A 69 4.06 15.59 -15.25
C ASP A 69 5.14 16.49 -14.62
N ASP A 70 4.75 17.28 -13.63
CA ASP A 70 5.66 18.15 -12.88
C ASP A 70 6.62 17.36 -11.97
N ILE A 71 6.30 16.12 -11.59
CA ILE A 71 7.19 15.26 -10.78
C ILE A 71 7.73 14.06 -11.56
N ALA A 72 7.15 13.72 -12.71
CA ALA A 72 7.54 12.58 -13.53
C ALA A 72 9.05 12.59 -13.86
N GLY A 73 9.73 11.49 -13.52
CA GLY A 73 11.17 11.32 -13.80
C GLY A 73 12.11 12.21 -12.99
N LYS A 74 11.60 13.09 -12.12
CA LYS A 74 12.43 13.81 -11.16
C LYS A 74 13.07 12.84 -10.17
N ILE A 75 14.20 13.25 -9.62
CA ILE A 75 14.96 12.46 -8.65
C ILE A 75 14.65 12.94 -7.24
N LEU A 76 14.20 12.04 -6.37
CA LEU A 76 14.10 12.31 -4.94
C LEU A 76 15.50 12.45 -4.35
N LYS A 77 15.85 13.66 -3.90
CA LYS A 77 17.16 13.93 -3.31
C LYS A 77 17.16 13.62 -1.82
N LEU A 78 18.01 12.68 -1.42
CA LEU A 78 18.20 12.29 -0.03
C LEU A 78 19.59 12.68 0.50
N ASP A 79 20.36 13.46 -0.26
CA ASP A 79 21.77 13.80 0.03
C ASP A 79 21.94 14.65 1.30
N HIS A 80 20.86 15.29 1.75
CA HIS A 80 20.81 16.04 3.00
C HIS A 80 20.75 15.13 4.24
N ILE A 81 20.49 13.83 4.06
CA ILE A 81 20.50 12.81 5.11
C ILE A 81 21.78 11.99 4.93
N THR A 82 22.81 12.34 5.69
CA THR A 82 24.14 11.70 5.60
C THR A 82 24.19 10.33 6.28
N GLU A 83 23.37 10.13 7.30
CA GLU A 83 23.33 8.89 8.08
C GLU A 83 22.38 7.87 7.42
N SER A 84 22.93 6.74 6.97
CA SER A 84 22.17 5.72 6.24
C SER A 84 21.07 5.06 7.07
N ASN A 85 21.26 4.96 8.38
CA ASN A 85 20.28 4.43 9.33
C ASN A 85 19.13 5.41 9.64
N LEU A 86 19.21 6.65 9.18
CA LEU A 86 18.13 7.65 9.27
C LEU A 86 17.46 7.93 7.92
N ARG A 87 17.98 7.36 6.83
CA ARG A 87 17.40 7.50 5.50
C ARG A 87 16.20 6.54 5.33
N PRO A 88 15.15 6.96 4.58
CA PRO A 88 14.10 6.05 4.17
C PRO A 88 14.67 4.77 3.54
N LEU A 89 14.14 3.62 3.94
CA LEU A 89 14.68 2.32 3.51
C LEU A 89 14.29 2.02 2.07
N ASP A 90 15.28 1.67 1.25
CA ASP A 90 15.05 1.35 -0.18
C ASP A 90 14.03 0.20 -0.36
N ASP A 91 14.02 -0.79 0.53
CA ASP A 91 13.06 -1.91 0.46
C ASP A 91 11.61 -1.45 0.63
N LEU A 92 11.37 -0.39 1.39
CA LEU A 92 10.04 0.19 1.57
C LEU A 92 9.62 1.00 0.34
N PHE A 93 10.57 1.67 -0.33
CA PHE A 93 10.29 2.25 -1.64
C PHE A 93 9.98 1.18 -2.69
N ARG A 94 10.72 0.06 -2.72
CA ARG A 94 10.43 -1.07 -3.61
C ARG A 94 9.06 -1.67 -3.34
N ASP A 95 8.67 -1.82 -2.08
CA ASP A 95 7.35 -2.32 -1.73
C ASP A 95 6.25 -1.35 -2.16
N HIS A 96 6.39 -0.05 -1.88
CA HIS A 96 5.43 0.97 -2.31
C HIS A 96 5.30 1.03 -3.83
N LEU A 97 6.42 0.93 -4.55
CA LEU A 97 6.45 0.82 -6.01
C LEU A 97 5.66 -0.41 -6.48
N LEU A 98 5.90 -1.58 -5.89
CA LEU A 98 5.15 -2.80 -6.20
C LEU A 98 3.65 -2.63 -5.92
N GLN A 99 3.26 -2.06 -4.78
CA GLN A 99 1.85 -1.80 -4.47
C GLN A 99 1.21 -0.85 -5.49
N GLY A 100 1.90 0.23 -5.86
CA GLY A 100 1.39 1.16 -6.87
C GLY A 100 1.31 0.55 -8.26
N VAL A 101 2.27 -0.28 -8.63
CA VAL A 101 2.19 -1.11 -9.84
C VAL A 101 0.96 -2.01 -9.78
N LEU A 102 0.77 -2.79 -8.72
CA LEU A 102 -0.38 -3.71 -8.58
C LEU A 102 -1.74 -2.99 -8.58
N LYS A 103 -1.83 -1.81 -7.95
CA LYS A 103 -3.05 -1.00 -7.94
C LYS A 103 -3.41 -0.49 -9.33
N ASN A 104 -2.41 -0.07 -10.11
CA ASN A 104 -2.63 0.59 -11.40
C ASN A 104 -2.49 -0.35 -12.62
N MET A 105 -1.92 -1.56 -12.46
CA MET A 105 -1.75 -2.55 -13.54
C MET A 105 -2.98 -3.44 -13.79
N LYS A 106 -4.20 -2.92 -13.63
CA LYS A 106 -5.39 -3.59 -14.18
C LYS A 106 -5.57 -3.15 -15.63
N GLY A 107 -5.20 -4.04 -16.56
CA GLY A 107 -5.28 -3.81 -18.01
C GLY A 107 -6.68 -3.41 -18.49
N THR A 108 -6.73 -2.60 -19.55
CA THR A 108 -7.93 -2.19 -20.33
C THR A 108 -9.26 -2.17 -19.57
N GLY A 109 -9.46 -1.13 -18.74
CA GLY A 109 -10.77 -0.47 -18.70
C GLY A 109 -11.74 -0.83 -17.59
N GLU A 110 -11.29 -1.26 -16.42
CA GLU A 110 -12.19 -1.44 -15.28
C GLU A 110 -11.95 -0.40 -14.16
N PRO A 111 -12.98 0.41 -13.79
CA PRO A 111 -12.94 1.31 -12.64
C PRO A 111 -12.29 0.70 -11.41
N THR A 112 -11.41 1.50 -10.77
CA THR A 112 -10.81 1.23 -9.46
C THR A 112 -11.92 0.98 -8.44
N TRP A 113 -12.17 -0.30 -8.15
CA TRP A 113 -12.96 -0.69 -6.99
C TRP A 113 -12.05 -0.61 -5.77
N ASP A 114 -12.32 0.32 -4.87
CA ASP A 114 -11.62 0.42 -3.59
C ASP A 114 -12.37 -0.44 -2.56
N TYR A 115 -11.70 -1.49 -2.09
CA TYR A 115 -12.26 -2.38 -1.08
C TYR A 115 -12.29 -1.74 0.30
N GLU A 116 -11.48 -0.71 0.57
CA GLU A 116 -11.56 0.03 1.85
C GLU A 116 -12.86 0.83 1.92
N ASP A 117 -13.33 1.41 0.82
CA ASP A 117 -14.62 2.13 0.77
C ASP A 117 -15.84 1.21 0.92
N ALA A 118 -15.74 -0.06 0.51
CA ALA A 118 -16.84 -1.02 0.54
C ALA A 118 -16.80 -1.99 1.75
N LEU A 119 -15.63 -2.22 2.34
CA LEU A 119 -15.39 -3.25 3.38
C LEU A 119 -14.62 -2.74 4.61
N GLY A 120 -14.29 -1.44 4.67
CA GLY A 120 -13.49 -0.86 5.74
C GLY A 120 -14.27 -0.61 7.03
N ASP A 121 -14.53 -1.66 7.81
CA ASP A 121 -14.52 -1.70 9.30
C ASP A 121 -14.97 -3.09 9.81
N ASP A 122 -14.38 -4.16 9.26
CA ASP A 122 -14.74 -5.58 9.52
C ASP A 122 -16.19 -5.97 9.17
N MET A 123 -17.02 -5.03 8.71
CA MET A 123 -18.42 -5.23 8.37
C MET A 123 -18.72 -4.64 6.98
N MET A 124 -19.13 -5.49 6.06
CA MET A 124 -19.63 -5.11 4.73
C MET A 124 -20.94 -4.33 4.89
N ASP A 125 -20.94 -3.03 4.62
CA ASP A 125 -22.15 -2.20 4.68
C ASP A 125 -22.97 -2.34 3.39
N LEU A 126 -23.93 -3.26 3.39
CA LEU A 126 -24.84 -3.52 2.28
C LEU A 126 -25.89 -2.42 2.06
N SER A 127 -25.99 -1.42 2.95
CA SER A 127 -26.97 -0.32 2.82
C SER A 127 -26.56 0.73 1.77
N ARG A 128 -25.30 0.72 1.34
CA ARG A 128 -24.72 1.61 0.33
C ARG A 128 -25.21 1.30 -1.07
N SER A 129 -26.39 1.83 -1.42
CA SER A 129 -27.00 1.67 -2.75
C SER A 129 -26.20 2.32 -3.88
N ASP A 130 -25.36 3.30 -3.55
CA ASP A 130 -24.36 3.91 -4.45
C ASP A 130 -23.28 2.90 -4.90
N ILE A 131 -22.99 1.90 -4.07
CA ILE A 131 -22.02 0.83 -4.35
C ILE A 131 -22.74 -0.42 -4.90
N TRP A 132 -23.74 -0.93 -4.17
CA TRP A 132 -24.37 -2.23 -4.45
C TRP A 132 -25.57 -2.17 -5.40
N GLY A 133 -26.12 -0.97 -5.64
CA GLY A 133 -27.30 -0.80 -6.50
C GLY A 133 -27.01 -0.99 -7.98
N GLY A 134 -25.73 -0.93 -8.39
CA GLY A 134 -25.29 -1.15 -9.76
C GLY A 134 -24.90 -2.59 -10.05
N LYS A 135 -25.02 -3.01 -11.32
CA LYS A 135 -24.63 -4.35 -11.81
C LYS A 135 -23.21 -4.75 -11.39
N ARG A 136 -22.26 -3.82 -11.46
CA ARG A 136 -20.85 -4.04 -11.07
C ARG A 136 -20.70 -4.34 -9.57
N GLY A 137 -21.45 -3.65 -8.71
CA GLY A 137 -21.45 -3.91 -7.27
C GLY A 137 -22.05 -5.27 -6.93
N GLN A 138 -23.08 -5.69 -7.66
CA GLN A 138 -23.65 -7.04 -7.54
C GLN A 138 -22.65 -8.13 -7.96
N GLU A 139 -21.96 -7.96 -9.09
CA GLU A 139 -20.91 -8.89 -9.55
C GLU A 139 -19.75 -9.01 -8.52
N HIS A 140 -19.34 -7.88 -7.92
CA HIS A 140 -18.33 -7.90 -6.86
C HIS A 140 -18.81 -8.58 -5.57
N LEU A 141 -20.07 -8.38 -5.19
CA LEU A 141 -20.67 -9.06 -4.03
C LEU A 141 -20.70 -10.58 -4.24
N GLU A 142 -21.12 -11.03 -5.43
CA GLU A 142 -21.16 -12.45 -5.79
C GLU A 142 -19.76 -13.08 -5.77
N PHE A 143 -18.77 -12.39 -6.34
CA PHE A 143 -17.38 -12.83 -6.33
C PHE A 143 -16.84 -13.00 -4.90
N GLU A 144 -17.06 -11.99 -4.04
CA GLU A 144 -16.57 -12.01 -2.65
C GLU A 144 -17.26 -13.10 -1.82
N LEU A 145 -18.57 -13.29 -1.99
CA LEU A 145 -19.32 -14.36 -1.34
C LEU A 145 -18.82 -15.75 -1.78
N ALA A 146 -18.60 -15.95 -3.08
CA ALA A 146 -18.08 -17.21 -3.60
C ALA A 146 -16.67 -17.50 -3.05
N HIS A 147 -15.80 -16.49 -3.00
CA HIS A 147 -14.45 -16.63 -2.47
C HIS A 147 -14.44 -17.01 -0.99
N ARG A 148 -15.23 -16.31 -0.16
CA ARG A 148 -15.32 -16.60 1.28
C ARG A 148 -15.94 -17.98 1.54
N LEU A 149 -17.00 -18.34 0.84
CA LEU A 149 -17.63 -19.64 0.98
C LEU A 149 -16.67 -20.79 0.64
N GLN A 150 -15.91 -20.66 -0.46
CA GLN A 150 -14.87 -21.62 -0.82
C GLN A 150 -13.78 -21.72 0.25
N SER A 151 -13.34 -20.59 0.81
CA SER A 151 -12.32 -20.60 1.87
C SER A 151 -12.82 -21.34 3.13
N LEU A 152 -14.09 -21.18 3.49
CA LEU A 152 -14.70 -21.89 4.61
C LEU A 152 -14.85 -23.38 4.33
N GLN A 153 -15.24 -23.76 3.11
CA GLN A 153 -15.31 -25.16 2.69
C GLN A 153 -13.94 -25.83 2.74
N ALA A 154 -12.90 -25.17 2.23
CA ALA A 154 -11.53 -25.67 2.28
C ALA A 154 -11.01 -25.82 3.73
N MET A 155 -11.39 -24.91 4.64
CA MET A 155 -11.08 -25.03 6.06
C MET A 155 -11.82 -26.21 6.71
N GLN A 156 -13.09 -26.41 6.37
CA GLN A 156 -13.90 -27.53 6.88
C GLN A 156 -13.38 -28.90 6.40
N GLU A 157 -12.87 -28.97 5.17
CA GLU A 157 -12.25 -30.19 4.61
C GLU A 157 -10.88 -30.50 5.24
N LEU A 158 -10.18 -29.51 5.80
CA LEU A 158 -8.91 -29.69 6.52
C LEU A 158 -9.10 -30.09 7.99
N GLU A 159 -10.33 -30.00 8.52
CA GLU A 159 -10.71 -30.39 9.89
C GLU A 159 -11.34 -31.81 9.97
N LEU A 160 -11.36 -32.56 8.86
CA LEU A 160 -11.73 -33.98 8.75
C LEU A 160 -10.51 -34.86 8.47
#